data_AF-A0ABD5UHH5-F1
#
_entry.id   AF-A0ABD5UHH5-F1
#
_cell.length_a   1.000
_cell.length_b   1.000
_cell.length_c   1.000
_cell.angle_alpha   90.00
_cell.angle_beta   90.00
_cell.angle_gamma   90.00
#
_symmetry.space_group_name_H-M   'P 1'
#
loop_
_entity.id
_entity.type
_entity.pdbx_description
1 polymer ?
#
loop_
_entity_poly.entity_id
_entity_poly.type
_entity_poly.pdbx_seq_one_letter_code
_entity_poly.pdbx_strand_id
1 'polypeptide(L)'
;MATKTIGVREEVYERLRARKRDDESFTDLLDRLIDESEGDWRDGFGSLSTEEVESIRESATASRKRFNESAAERQAAAIDRFADSSDGDEGGDGSGRSDDDADSDETDPDDARIETGGSA
;
A
#
# COMPACT_ATOMS: atom_id res chain seq x y z
N MET A 1 -4.29 47.50 -12.22
CA MET A 1 -2.95 46.89 -12.23
C MET A 1 -2.41 46.88 -13.64
N ALA A 2 -1.09 46.93 -13.84
CA ALA A 2 -0.51 46.76 -15.16
C ALA A 2 -0.70 45.32 -15.63
N THR A 3 -1.39 45.10 -16.75
CA THR A 3 -1.55 43.77 -17.34
C THR A 3 -0.43 43.49 -18.33
N LYS A 4 0.13 42.28 -18.28
CA LYS A 4 1.09 41.79 -19.27
C LYS A 4 0.49 40.61 -20.01
N THR A 5 0.63 40.60 -21.33
CA THR A 5 0.24 39.46 -22.17
C THR A 5 1.36 38.43 -22.16
N ILE A 6 1.03 37.18 -21.84
CA ILE A 6 1.97 36.06 -21.81
C ILE A 6 1.47 35.02 -22.81
N GLY A 7 2.33 34.56 -23.71
CA GLY A 7 2.03 33.44 -24.59
C GLY A 7 2.19 32.13 -23.84
N VAL A 8 1.20 31.25 -23.93
CA VAL A 8 1.26 29.88 -23.39
C VAL A 8 1.06 28.89 -24.53
N ARG A 9 1.60 27.68 -24.37
CA ARG A 9 1.32 26.59 -25.31
C ARG A 9 -0.16 26.21 -25.22
N GLU A 10 -0.76 25.83 -26.33
CA GLU A 10 -2.16 25.42 -26.40
C GLU A 10 -2.50 24.32 -25.37
N GLU A 11 -1.64 23.30 -25.27
CA GLU A 11 -1.78 22.22 -24.28
C GLU A 11 -1.82 22.73 -22.81
N VAL A 12 -1.13 23.83 -22.52
CA VAL A 12 -1.08 24.42 -21.19
C VAL A 12 -2.33 25.26 -20.96
N TYR A 13 -2.76 26.01 -21.97
CA TYR A 13 -4.01 26.77 -21.93
C TYR A 13 -5.21 25.85 -21.64
N GLU A 14 -5.34 24.75 -22.37
CA GLU A 14 -6.44 23.80 -22.17
C GLU A 14 -6.41 23.14 -20.79
N ARG A 15 -5.21 22.80 -20.27
CA ARG A 15 -5.07 22.28 -18.90
C ARG A 15 -5.46 23.28 -17.83
N LEU A 16 -5.08 24.55 -18.00
CA LEU A 16 -5.48 25.62 -17.08
C LEU A 16 -7.00 25.85 -17.17
N ARG A 17 -7.55 25.88 -18.38
CA ARG A 17 -8.99 26.03 -18.62
C ARG A 17 -9.81 24.91 -17.99
N ALA A 18 -9.37 23.66 -18.08
CA ALA A 18 -10.06 22.52 -17.46
C ALA A 18 -10.06 22.57 -15.92
N ARG A 19 -9.08 23.25 -15.33
CA ARG A 19 -8.93 23.41 -13.87
C ARG A 19 -9.58 24.70 -13.36
N LYS A 20 -10.05 25.56 -14.29
CA LYS A 20 -10.73 26.81 -14.01
C LYS A 20 -12.12 26.56 -13.44
N ARG A 21 -12.48 27.22 -12.35
CA ARG A 21 -13.85 27.24 -11.79
C ARG A 21 -14.77 28.16 -12.61
N ASP A 22 -16.07 27.94 -12.50
CA ASP A 22 -17.06 28.70 -13.30
C ASP A 22 -17.07 30.20 -12.97
N ASP A 23 -16.89 30.55 -11.68
CA ASP A 23 -16.93 31.92 -11.18
C ASP A 23 -15.57 32.65 -11.11
N GLU A 24 -14.46 32.03 -11.54
CA GLU A 24 -13.13 32.64 -11.46
C GLU A 24 -12.62 33.16 -12.81
N SER A 25 -11.80 34.22 -12.83
CA SER A 25 -11.08 34.64 -14.04
C SER A 25 -9.79 33.84 -14.22
N PHE A 26 -9.18 33.96 -15.41
CA PHE A 26 -7.90 33.29 -15.68
C PHE A 26 -6.76 33.86 -14.83
N THR A 27 -6.84 35.14 -14.48
CA THR A 27 -5.90 35.78 -13.55
C THR A 27 -6.09 35.22 -12.14
N ASP A 28 -7.34 35.08 -11.68
CA ASP A 28 -7.63 34.52 -10.35
C ASP A 28 -7.17 33.05 -10.23
N LEU A 29 -7.29 32.28 -11.31
CA LEU A 29 -6.74 30.93 -11.37
C LEU A 29 -5.21 30.93 -11.20
N LEU A 30 -4.52 31.84 -11.90
CA LEU A 30 -3.05 31.93 -11.81
C LEU A 30 -2.62 32.37 -10.41
N ASP A 31 -3.27 33.38 -9.85
CA ASP A 31 -2.99 33.84 -8.48
C ASP A 31 -3.21 32.70 -7.48
N ARG A 32 -4.33 31.96 -7.59
CA ARG A 32 -4.58 30.78 -6.74
C ARG A 32 -3.50 29.70 -6.88
N LEU A 33 -3.08 29.39 -8.10
CA LEU A 33 -2.05 28.37 -8.33
C LEU A 33 -0.68 28.80 -7.82
N ILE A 34 -0.38 30.09 -7.90
CA ILE A 34 0.86 30.65 -7.37
C ILE A 34 0.81 30.66 -5.84
N ASP A 35 -0.25 31.18 -5.23
CA ASP A 35 -0.44 31.21 -3.77
C ASP A 35 -0.46 29.80 -3.15
N GLU A 36 -1.10 28.81 -3.81
CA GLU A 36 -1.07 27.40 -3.39
C GLU A 36 0.34 26.78 -3.53
N SER A 37 1.18 27.34 -4.41
CA SER A 37 2.56 26.89 -4.61
C SER A 37 3.59 27.60 -3.73
N GLU A 38 3.23 28.71 -3.08
CA GLU A 38 4.12 29.47 -2.20
C GLU A 38 4.46 28.73 -0.90
N GLY A 39 3.66 27.72 -0.51
CA GLY A 39 4.09 26.76 0.49
C GLY A 39 5.06 25.75 -0.12
N ASP A 40 6.35 26.08 -0.22
CA ASP A 40 7.34 25.02 -0.48
C ASP A 40 7.24 24.07 0.70
N TRP A 41 6.79 22.84 0.46
CA TRP A 41 6.78 21.78 1.47
C TRP A 41 8.17 21.60 2.11
N ARG A 42 9.23 22.10 1.45
CA ARG A 42 10.57 22.16 2.01
C ARG A 42 10.78 23.19 3.11
N ASP A 43 9.99 24.27 3.16
CA ASP A 43 10.07 25.28 4.22
C ASP A 43 9.70 24.70 5.60
N GLY A 44 9.00 23.58 5.63
CA GLY A 44 8.72 22.84 6.85
C GLY A 44 9.93 22.07 7.42
N PHE A 45 10.98 21.80 6.63
CA PHE A 45 12.14 21.03 7.11
C PHE A 45 12.98 21.82 8.09
N GLY A 46 13.26 21.22 9.26
CA GLY A 46 14.07 21.85 10.30
C GLY A 46 13.34 22.95 11.07
N SER A 47 12.04 23.14 10.84
CA SER A 47 11.21 24.10 11.60
C SER A 47 10.96 23.67 13.05
N LEU A 48 11.04 22.37 13.33
CA LEU A 48 10.83 21.80 14.66
C LEU A 48 12.12 21.83 15.47
N SER A 49 12.00 22.23 16.74
CA SER A 49 13.09 22.12 17.72
C SER A 49 13.42 20.66 18.02
N THR A 50 14.62 20.41 18.54
CA THR A 50 15.05 19.08 18.98
C THR A 50 14.09 18.47 20.01
N GLU A 51 13.53 19.28 20.90
CA GLU A 51 12.58 18.85 21.93
C GLU A 51 11.25 18.38 21.31
N GLU A 52 10.72 19.15 20.35
CA GLU A 52 9.50 18.78 19.61
C GLU A 52 9.71 17.50 18.79
N VAL A 53 10.86 17.36 18.14
CA VAL A 53 11.23 16.15 17.40
C VAL A 53 11.27 14.93 18.32
N GLU A 54 11.83 15.07 19.52
CA GLU A 54 11.93 13.96 20.46
C GLU A 54 10.56 13.56 21.03
N SER A 55 9.71 14.54 21.36
CA SER A 55 8.33 14.30 21.78
C SER A 55 7.50 13.55 20.72
N ILE A 56 7.65 13.94 19.45
CA ILE A 56 7.00 13.24 18.33
C ILE A 56 7.55 11.82 18.19
N ARG A 57 8.87 11.63 18.31
CA ARG A 57 9.52 10.32 18.23
C ARG A 57 9.03 9.38 19.34
N GLU A 58 8.93 9.87 20.57
CA GLU A 58 8.39 9.11 21.70
C GLU A 58 6.93 8.70 21.44
N SER A 59 6.09 9.65 21.03
CA SER A 59 4.68 9.42 20.74
C SER A 59 4.46 8.40 19.61
N ALA A 60 5.27 8.48 18.55
CA ALA A 60 5.24 7.54 17.43
C ALA A 60 5.66 6.13 17.87
N THR A 61 6.70 6.03 18.71
CA THR A 61 7.19 4.76 19.27
C THR A 61 6.14 4.11 20.16
N ALA A 62 5.55 4.88 21.08
CA ALA A 62 4.48 4.41 21.96
C ALA A 62 3.25 3.94 21.17
N SER A 63 2.88 4.67 20.12
CA SER A 63 1.75 4.30 19.25
C SER A 63 2.02 3.01 18.48
N ARG A 64 3.23 2.83 17.94
CA ARG A 64 3.62 1.60 17.25
C ARG A 64 3.64 0.40 18.19
N LYS A 65 4.15 0.57 19.42
CA LYS A 65 4.15 -0.49 20.43
C LYS A 65 2.73 -0.96 20.74
N ARG A 66 1.82 -0.04 21.06
CA ARG A 66 0.40 -0.33 21.34
C ARG A 66 -0.29 -1.02 20.16
N PHE A 67 -0.03 -0.53 18.95
CA PHE A 67 -0.58 -1.13 17.74
C PHE A 67 -0.12 -2.59 17.58
N ASN A 68 1.19 -2.85 17.69
CA ASN A 68 1.77 -4.18 17.57
C ASN A 68 1.25 -5.14 18.63
N GLU A 69 1.14 -4.68 19.88
CA GLU A 69 0.57 -5.47 20.98
C GLU A 69 -0.88 -5.86 20.70
N SER A 70 -1.71 -4.89 20.29
CA SER A 70 -3.10 -5.17 19.91
C SER A 70 -3.23 -6.11 18.71
N ALA A 71 -2.30 -6.02 17.76
CA ALA A 71 -2.28 -6.89 16.58
C ALA A 71 -1.88 -8.31 16.96
N ALA A 72 -0.88 -8.47 17.82
CA ALA A 72 -0.44 -9.76 18.35
C ALA A 72 -1.55 -10.44 19.16
N GLU A 73 -2.26 -9.68 20.01
CA GLU A 73 -3.38 -10.21 20.79
C GLU A 73 -4.53 -10.70 19.91
N ARG A 74 -4.91 -9.93 18.88
CA ARG A 74 -5.91 -10.37 17.90
C ARG A 74 -5.47 -11.60 17.12
N GLN A 75 -4.20 -11.67 16.75
CA GLN A 75 -3.64 -12.84 16.07
C GLN A 75 -3.70 -14.08 16.97
N ALA A 76 -3.30 -13.97 18.24
CA ALA A 76 -3.36 -15.06 19.19
C ALA A 76 -4.80 -15.55 19.40
N ALA A 77 -5.75 -14.62 19.59
CA ALA A 77 -7.16 -14.96 19.75
C ALA A 77 -7.76 -15.63 18.49
N ALA A 78 -7.31 -15.25 17.29
CA ALA A 78 -7.74 -15.90 16.05
C ALA A 78 -7.21 -17.32 15.92
N ILE A 79 -5.95 -17.57 16.32
CA ILE A 79 -5.34 -18.91 16.34
C ILE A 79 -6.04 -19.80 17.36
N ASP A 80 -6.29 -19.29 18.56
CA ASP A 80 -6.97 -20.02 19.64
C ASP A 80 -8.39 -20.45 19.24
N ARG A 81 -9.17 -19.54 18.64
CA ARG A 81 -10.50 -19.87 18.09
C ARG A 81 -10.43 -20.93 17.00
N PHE A 82 -9.38 -20.92 16.17
CA PHE A 82 -9.22 -21.94 15.12
C PHE A 82 -8.88 -23.30 15.72
N ALA A 83 -8.03 -23.35 16.75
CA ALA A 83 -7.69 -24.58 17.46
C ALA A 83 -8.92 -25.22 18.13
N ASP A 84 -9.76 -24.43 18.81
CA ASP A 84 -11.01 -24.89 19.44
C ASP A 84 -12.00 -25.46 18.40
N SER A 85 -12.02 -24.92 17.18
CA SER A 85 -12.88 -25.44 16.10
C SER A 85 -12.38 -26.74 15.46
N SER A 86 -11.09 -27.06 15.59
CA SER A 86 -10.50 -28.31 15.06
C SER A 86 -10.60 -29.50 16.01
N ASP A 87 -10.80 -29.28 17.31
CA ASP A 87 -11.00 -30.36 18.29
C ASP A 87 -12.46 -30.86 18.37
N GLY A 88 -13.37 -30.25 17.59
CA GLY A 88 -14.80 -30.59 17.55
C GLY A 88 -15.25 -31.56 16.45
N ASP A 89 -14.35 -32.05 15.60
CA ASP A 89 -14.67 -33.01 14.52
C ASP A 89 -14.44 -34.47 14.98
N GLU A 90 -15.16 -34.91 16.02
CA GLU A 90 -15.44 -36.33 16.24
C GLU A 90 -16.81 -36.66 15.63
N GLY A 91 -16.86 -36.92 14.31
CA GLY A 91 -18.12 -37.39 13.71
C GLY A 91 -18.23 -37.34 12.19
N GLY A 92 -17.42 -38.14 11.49
CA GLY A 92 -17.55 -38.29 10.03
C GLY A 92 -17.18 -39.68 9.53
N ASP A 93 -18.09 -40.64 9.72
CA ASP A 93 -18.26 -41.91 8.98
C ASP A 93 -17.18 -42.23 7.94
N GLY A 94 -16.14 -42.95 8.38
CA GLY A 94 -15.24 -43.69 7.51
C GLY A 94 -15.93 -44.90 6.92
N SER A 95 -16.81 -44.68 5.94
CA SER A 95 -17.26 -45.75 5.04
C SER A 95 -16.10 -46.11 4.11
N GLY A 96 -15.27 -47.03 4.59
CA GLY A 96 -14.22 -47.67 3.79
C GLY A 96 -14.83 -48.41 2.61
N ARG A 97 -14.79 -47.79 1.44
CA ARG A 97 -14.83 -48.51 0.16
C ARG A 97 -13.41 -48.88 -0.21
N SER A 98 -13.04 -50.09 0.20
CA SER A 98 -11.95 -50.83 -0.41
C SER A 98 -12.49 -51.39 -1.72
N ASP A 99 -12.19 -50.71 -2.83
CA ASP A 99 -12.16 -51.36 -4.14
C ASP A 99 -10.70 -51.26 -4.61
N ASP A 100 -9.96 -52.30 -4.27
CA ASP A 100 -8.77 -52.74 -4.97
C ASP A 100 -9.09 -52.87 -6.46
N ASP A 101 -8.47 -52.04 -7.29
CA ASP A 101 -8.16 -52.43 -8.67
C ASP A 101 -6.76 -51.90 -8.99
N ALA A 102 -5.83 -52.85 -8.96
CA ALA A 102 -4.54 -52.75 -9.58
C ALA A 102 -4.73 -52.60 -11.09
N ASP A 103 -4.11 -51.58 -11.70
CA ASP A 103 -3.39 -51.88 -12.93
C ASP A 103 -2.15 -51.00 -13.05
N SER A 104 -1.15 -51.65 -13.59
CA SER A 104 0.24 -51.26 -13.69
C SER A 104 0.42 -50.50 -15.00
N ASP A 105 1.18 -49.41 -15.02
CA ASP A 105 2.08 -49.24 -16.16
C ASP A 105 3.28 -48.36 -15.81
N GLU A 106 4.40 -48.79 -16.36
CA GLU A 106 5.76 -48.27 -16.26
C GLU A 106 5.78 -46.77 -16.63
N THR A 107 6.62 -45.92 -16.04
CA THR A 107 8.02 -45.73 -16.49
C THR A 107 8.74 -44.80 -15.51
N ASP A 108 9.93 -45.19 -15.08
CA ASP A 108 10.99 -44.35 -14.50
C ASP A 108 12.23 -44.56 -15.41
N PRO A 109 13.31 -43.75 -15.44
CA PRO A 109 13.55 -42.41 -14.90
C PRO A 109 14.14 -41.45 -15.97
N ASP A 110 14.49 -40.25 -15.52
CA ASP A 110 15.54 -39.35 -16.04
C ASP A 110 15.20 -38.24 -17.06
N ASP A 111 15.84 -37.11 -16.76
CA ASP A 111 16.27 -36.01 -17.64
C ASP A 111 15.36 -34.77 -17.76
N ALA A 112 15.64 -33.77 -16.93
CA ALA A 112 15.91 -32.41 -17.44
C ALA A 112 16.57 -31.54 -16.36
N ARG A 113 17.88 -31.42 -16.53
CA ARG A 113 18.82 -30.54 -15.84
C ARG A 113 18.33 -29.08 -15.81
N ILE A 114 18.43 -28.44 -14.65
CA ILE A 114 18.33 -26.97 -14.53
C ILE A 114 19.66 -26.38 -14.99
N GLU A 115 19.70 -25.83 -16.19
CA GLU A 115 20.79 -24.97 -16.64
C GLU A 115 20.62 -23.56 -16.05
N THR A 116 21.50 -23.19 -15.12
CA THR A 116 21.74 -21.80 -14.76
C THR A 116 22.86 -21.24 -15.65
N GLY A 117 22.49 -20.56 -16.73
CA GLY A 117 23.32 -19.56 -17.42
C GLY A 117 22.53 -18.26 -17.45
N GLY A 118 23.05 -17.07 -17.15
CA GLY A 118 24.40 -16.59 -17.41
C GLY A 118 24.34 -15.52 -18.51
N SER A 119 24.47 -14.25 -18.11
CA SER A 119 24.75 -13.04 -18.90
C SER A 119 23.64 -12.42 -19.76
N ALA A 120 23.31 -11.15 -19.45
CA ALA A 120 23.92 -9.97 -20.08
C ALA A 120 23.69 -8.73 -19.21
#